data_AF-A0A2M6WWI5-F1
#
_entry.id   AF-A0A2M6WWI5-F1
#
_cell.length_a   1.000
_cell.length_b   1.000
_cell.length_c   1.000
_cell.angle_alpha   90.00
_cell.angle_beta   90.00
_cell.angle_gamma   90.00
#
_symmetry.space_group_name_H-M   'P 1'
#
loop_
_entity.id
_entity.type
_entity.pdbx_description
1 polymer ?
#
loop_
_entity_poly.entity_id
_entity_poly.type
_entity_poly.pdbx_seq_one_letter_code
_entity_poly.pdbx_strand_id
1 'polypeptide(L)'
;MQIRLEKDALNVKDKSALIKFSQKTEVNDILLEGEGEYEIGGVIVTGIDKNSYIFDIDDISLGYMDFNEKVDPEMVEKLSNVEALIVCLDGELDKVLDAISQIEPRVAIFVGDQKAEEKLSHSSTKFEKTESLKLAKSDLTDEETKNYFFQVNARE
;
A
#
# COMPACT_ATOMS: atom_id res chain seq x y z
N MET A 1 14.07 0.44 -2.34
CA MET A 1 12.96 -0.01 -1.47
C MET A 1 12.75 -1.52 -1.51
N GLN A 2 12.47 -2.14 -0.36
CA GLN A 2 12.11 -3.55 -0.20
C GLN A 2 10.86 -3.67 0.67
N ILE A 3 9.83 -4.34 0.16
CA ILE A 3 8.57 -4.65 0.85
C ILE A 3 8.61 -6.12 1.27
N ARG A 4 8.24 -6.42 2.52
CA ARG A 4 8.22 -7.78 3.07
C ARG A 4 7.09 -7.96 4.05
N LEU A 5 6.53 -9.16 4.10
CA LEU A 5 5.69 -9.57 5.21
C LEU A 5 6.54 -10.14 6.35
N GLU A 6 6.40 -9.59 7.56
CA GLU A 6 7.00 -10.18 8.77
C GLU A 6 5.97 -10.20 9.90
N LYS A 7 5.72 -11.38 10.48
CA LYS A 7 4.82 -11.55 11.64
C LYS A 7 3.45 -10.85 11.46
N ASP A 8 2.83 -11.05 10.30
CA ASP A 8 1.52 -10.49 9.93
C ASP A 8 1.47 -8.95 9.78
N ALA A 9 2.64 -8.33 9.65
CA ALA A 9 2.80 -6.92 9.32
C ALA A 9 3.50 -6.76 7.97
N LEU A 10 3.02 -5.84 7.14
CA LEU A 10 3.74 -5.45 5.94
C LEU A 10 4.79 -4.40 6.33
N ASN A 11 6.04 -4.64 5.99
CA ASN A 11 7.16 -3.75 6.26
C ASN A 11 7.76 -3.25 4.95
N VAL A 12 7.98 -1.95 4.87
CA VAL A 12 8.69 -1.32 3.77
C VAL A 12 9.99 -0.77 4.30
N LYS A 13 11.08 -1.40 3.87
CA LYS A 13 12.44 -1.06 4.27
C LYS A 13 13.16 -0.39 3.11
N ASP A 14 13.73 0.75 3.40
CA ASP A 14 14.76 1.36 2.58
C ASP A 14 16.05 1.55 3.43
N LYS A 15 17.10 2.12 2.84
CA LYS A 15 18.34 2.45 3.53
C LYS A 15 18.11 3.44 4.67
N SER A 16 17.17 4.36 4.48
CA SER A 16 16.95 5.52 5.35
C SER A 16 15.79 5.32 6.34
N ALA A 17 14.87 4.39 6.05
CA ALA A 17 13.69 4.18 6.88
C ALA A 17 13.15 2.76 6.88
N LEU A 18 12.44 2.42 7.96
CA LEU A 18 11.57 1.26 8.09
C LEU A 18 10.14 1.74 8.36
N ILE A 19 9.23 1.48 7.43
CA ILE A 19 7.80 1.74 7.55
C ILE A 19 7.10 0.43 7.91
N LYS A 20 6.28 0.44 8.95
CA LYS A 20 5.52 -0.72 9.42
C LYS A 20 4.04 -0.45 9.23
N PHE A 21 3.36 -1.32 8.49
CA PHE A 21 1.91 -1.31 8.32
C PHE A 21 1.34 -2.47 9.15
N SER A 22 0.82 -2.13 10.34
CA SER A 22 0.26 -3.08 11.31
C SER A 22 -1.14 -2.63 11.76
N GLN A 23 -1.47 -2.64 13.05
CA GLN A 23 -2.66 -1.93 13.56
C GLN A 23 -2.49 -0.41 13.51
N LYS A 24 -1.24 0.04 13.46
CA LYS A 24 -0.84 1.43 13.39
C LYS A 24 0.30 1.54 12.38
N THR A 25 0.38 2.68 11.72
CA THR A 25 1.45 2.96 10.75
C THR A 25 2.58 3.69 11.44
N GLU A 26 3.80 3.15 11.32
CA GLU A 26 4.99 3.68 11.99
C GLU A 26 6.12 3.88 10.99
N VAL A 27 6.91 4.95 11.14
CA VAL A 27 8.16 5.17 10.40
C VAL A 27 9.31 5.31 11.40
N ASN A 28 10.31 4.42 11.34
CA ASN A 28 11.44 4.40 12.29
C ASN A 28 10.98 4.45 13.77
N ASP A 29 9.95 3.67 14.11
CA ASP A 29 9.35 3.59 15.46
C ASP A 29 8.63 4.88 15.91
N ILE A 30 8.38 5.82 14.99
CA ILE A 30 7.50 6.98 15.20
C ILE A 30 6.12 6.65 14.66
N LEU A 31 5.12 6.72 15.54
CA LEU A 31 3.72 6.53 15.20
C LEU A 31 3.19 7.70 14.38
N LEU A 32 2.53 7.42 13.27
CA LEU A 32 1.76 8.42 12.53
C LEU A 32 0.38 8.60 13.18
N GLU A 33 0.02 9.84 13.48
CA GLU A 33 -1.24 10.17 14.20
C GLU A 33 -2.41 10.51 13.25
N GLY A 34 -2.16 10.52 11.93
CA GLY A 34 -3.14 10.79 10.89
C GLY A 34 -2.71 11.93 9.97
N GLU A 35 -3.66 12.81 9.64
CA GLU A 35 -3.48 13.93 8.71
C GLU A 35 -2.27 14.82 9.05
N GLY A 36 -1.59 15.31 8.01
CA GLY A 36 -0.46 16.24 8.15
C GLY A 36 0.75 15.86 7.29
N GLU A 37 1.79 16.69 7.35
CA GLU A 37 3.06 16.44 6.66
C GLU A 37 4.16 16.16 7.68
N TYR A 38 4.89 15.07 7.48
CA TYR A 38 5.98 14.63 8.36
C TYR A 38 7.24 14.39 7.55
N GLU A 39 8.41 14.65 8.13
CA GLU A 39 9.69 14.23 7.58
C GLU A 39 10.40 13.34 8.61
N ILE A 40 10.52 12.05 8.33
CA ILE A 40 11.05 11.06 9.28
C ILE A 40 12.14 10.23 8.60
N GLY A 41 13.38 10.40 9.04
CA GLY A 41 14.51 9.64 8.48
C GLY A 41 14.72 9.85 6.98
N GLY A 42 14.42 11.05 6.46
CA GLY A 42 14.51 11.38 5.04
C GLY A 42 13.34 10.87 4.19
N VAL A 43 12.31 10.29 4.80
CA VAL A 43 11.03 9.98 4.15
C VAL A 43 10.08 11.13 4.39
N ILE A 44 9.50 11.66 3.31
CA ILE A 44 8.42 12.65 3.38
C ILE A 44 7.11 11.86 3.45
N VAL A 45 6.31 12.12 4.48
CA VAL A 45 5.02 11.46 4.71
C VAL A 45 3.92 12.49 4.60
N THR A 46 2.95 12.26 3.72
CA THR A 46 1.70 13.01 3.67
C THR A 46 0.59 12.14 4.24
N GLY A 47 0.16 12.43 5.46
CA GLY A 47 -1.03 11.85 6.07
C GLY A 47 -2.29 12.45 5.45
N ILE A 48 -3.13 11.60 4.87
CA ILE A 48 -4.42 12.00 4.31
C ILE A 48 -5.50 11.93 5.39
N ASP A 49 -5.51 10.81 6.12
CA ASP A 49 -6.36 10.55 7.27
C ASP A 49 -5.65 9.57 8.23
N LYS A 50 -6.36 8.98 9.19
CA LYS A 50 -5.79 8.03 10.16
C LYS A 50 -5.29 6.73 9.52
N ASN A 51 -5.84 6.36 8.37
CA ASN A 51 -5.66 5.06 7.74
C ASN A 51 -4.95 5.13 6.38
N SER A 52 -4.60 6.34 5.90
CA SER A 52 -4.11 6.54 4.54
C SER A 52 -2.99 7.56 4.49
N TYR A 53 -1.91 7.19 3.81
CA TYR A 53 -0.66 7.93 3.82
C TYR A 53 0.03 7.82 2.45
N ILE A 54 0.79 8.84 2.09
CA ILE A 54 1.72 8.84 0.97
C ILE A 54 3.13 8.95 1.54
N PHE A 55 4.04 8.10 1.07
CA PHE A 55 5.43 8.06 1.47
C PHE A 55 6.31 8.31 0.24
N ASP A 56 7.06 9.40 0.26
CA ASP A 56 8.08 9.66 -0.74
C ASP A 56 9.44 9.16 -0.23
N ILE A 57 9.94 8.11 -0.87
CA ILE A 57 11.14 7.36 -0.45
C ILE A 57 12.06 7.17 -1.67
N ASP A 58 13.27 7.74 -1.65
CA ASP A 58 14.27 7.55 -2.72
C ASP A 58 13.69 7.75 -4.14
N ASP A 59 12.93 8.84 -4.32
CA ASP A 59 12.31 9.23 -5.61
C ASP A 59 11.18 8.29 -6.08
N ILE A 60 10.63 7.48 -5.16
CA ILE A 60 9.45 6.63 -5.36
C ILE A 60 8.34 7.12 -4.44
N SER A 61 7.18 7.47 -5.01
CA SER A 61 5.98 7.78 -4.23
C SER A 61 5.14 6.52 -4.00
N LEU A 62 4.98 6.17 -2.72
CA LEU A 62 4.26 4.98 -2.25
C LEU A 62 3.00 5.40 -1.48
N GLY A 63 1.83 5.07 -2.01
CA GLY A 63 0.56 5.17 -1.31
C GLY A 63 0.30 3.96 -0.41
N TYR A 64 -0.34 4.20 0.73
CA TYR A 64 -0.93 3.18 1.57
C TYR A 64 -2.39 3.55 1.86
N MET A 65 -3.27 2.56 1.71
CA MET A 65 -4.69 2.69 1.99
C MET A 65 -5.22 1.44 2.71
N ASP A 66 -5.81 1.65 3.88
CA ASP A 66 -6.54 0.61 4.60
C ASP A 66 -8.06 0.73 4.32
N PHE A 67 -8.60 -0.15 3.47
CA PHE A 67 -10.01 -0.14 3.09
C PHE A 67 -10.88 -0.81 4.17
N ASN A 68 -11.05 -0.13 5.30
CA ASN A 68 -11.92 -0.65 6.35
C ASN A 68 -13.39 -0.24 6.18
N GLU A 69 -13.73 0.97 5.72
CA GLU A 69 -15.17 1.35 5.62
C GLU A 69 -15.58 2.29 4.48
N LYS A 70 -14.75 3.23 4.02
CA LYS A 70 -15.15 4.20 2.97
C LYS A 70 -13.98 4.66 2.10
N VAL A 71 -14.17 4.58 0.78
CA VAL A 71 -13.34 5.28 -0.19
C VAL A 71 -13.88 6.69 -0.31
N ASP A 72 -13.11 7.66 0.15
CA ASP A 72 -13.42 9.06 -0.06
C ASP A 72 -12.83 9.53 -1.41
N PRO A 73 -13.59 10.23 -2.27
CA PRO A 73 -13.08 10.69 -3.56
C PRO A 73 -11.89 11.66 -3.41
N GLU A 74 -11.87 12.53 -2.39
CA GLU A 74 -10.74 13.46 -2.19
C GLU A 74 -9.45 12.70 -1.85
N MET A 75 -9.57 11.55 -1.20
CA MET A 75 -8.46 10.66 -0.89
C MET A 75 -7.94 9.93 -2.14
N VAL A 76 -8.82 9.49 -3.03
CA VAL A 76 -8.45 8.91 -4.33
C VAL A 76 -7.70 9.95 -5.17
N GLU A 77 -8.18 11.20 -5.20
CA GLU A 77 -7.51 12.29 -5.91
C GLU A 77 -6.10 12.56 -5.37
N LYS A 78 -5.92 12.58 -4.04
CA LYS A 78 -4.59 12.76 -3.42
C LYS A 78 -3.63 11.62 -3.76
N LEU A 79 -4.14 10.40 -3.92
CA LEU A 79 -3.34 9.22 -4.24
C LEU A 79 -3.08 9.04 -5.74
N SER A 80 -3.75 9.78 -6.62
CA SER A 80 -3.66 9.61 -8.09
C SER A 80 -2.25 9.79 -8.69
N ASN A 81 -1.28 10.29 -7.93
CA ASN A 81 0.10 10.48 -8.38
C ASN A 81 1.10 9.47 -7.79
N VAL A 82 0.65 8.46 -7.04
CA VAL A 82 1.57 7.47 -6.47
C VAL A 82 2.02 6.46 -7.51
N GLU A 83 3.30 6.10 -7.48
CA GLU A 83 3.84 5.09 -8.39
C GLU A 83 3.51 3.67 -7.91
N ALA A 84 3.48 3.46 -6.59
CA ALA A 84 3.10 2.20 -5.98
C ALA A 84 1.99 2.42 -4.95
N LEU A 85 1.04 1.49 -4.84
CA LEU A 85 -0.08 1.57 -3.90
C LEU A 85 -0.20 0.26 -3.13
N ILE A 86 -0.17 0.33 -1.80
CA ILE A 86 -0.47 -0.77 -0.89
C ILE A 86 -1.92 -0.65 -0.44
N VAL A 87 -2.65 -1.76 -0.55
CA VAL A 87 -4.07 -1.85 -0.21
C VAL A 87 -4.34 -3.03 0.70
N CYS A 88 -4.87 -2.77 1.90
CA CYS A 88 -5.43 -3.82 2.75
C CYS A 88 -6.84 -4.21 2.27
N LEU A 89 -7.03 -5.49 1.95
CA LEU A 89 -8.29 -6.07 1.48
C LEU A 89 -9.12 -6.63 2.65
N ASP A 90 -9.67 -5.76 3.49
CA ASP A 90 -10.63 -6.15 4.53
C ASP A 90 -12.10 -5.87 4.12
N GLY A 91 -12.31 -4.99 3.12
CA GLY A 91 -13.63 -4.49 2.70
C GLY A 91 -14.22 -5.03 1.38
N GLU A 92 -15.02 -4.18 0.72
CA GLU A 92 -15.67 -4.45 -0.57
C GLU A 92 -14.65 -4.34 -1.73
N LEU A 93 -14.32 -5.48 -2.34
CA LEU A 93 -13.32 -5.58 -3.41
C LEU A 93 -13.64 -4.68 -4.61
N ASP A 94 -14.89 -4.55 -5.02
CA ASP A 94 -15.28 -3.72 -6.17
C ASP A 94 -14.87 -2.26 -5.99
N LYS A 95 -15.02 -1.71 -4.77
CA LYS A 95 -14.60 -0.34 -4.46
C LYS A 95 -13.08 -0.18 -4.46
N VAL A 96 -12.37 -1.22 -4.03
CA VAL A 96 -10.91 -1.26 -4.08
C VAL A 96 -10.42 -1.21 -5.53
N LEU A 97 -10.98 -2.05 -6.38
CA LEU A 97 -10.58 -2.12 -7.78
C LEU A 97 -10.94 -0.84 -8.55
N ASP A 98 -12.09 -0.23 -8.24
CA ASP A 98 -12.47 1.06 -8.79
C ASP A 98 -11.49 2.17 -8.38
N ALA A 99 -11.14 2.26 -7.09
CA ALA A 99 -10.16 3.23 -6.60
C ALA A 99 -8.77 3.02 -7.23
N ILE A 100 -8.31 1.77 -7.36
CA ILE A 100 -7.04 1.45 -8.04
C ILE A 100 -7.10 1.86 -9.52
N SER A 101 -8.23 1.65 -10.19
CA SER A 101 -8.42 2.07 -11.58
C SER A 101 -8.44 3.59 -11.75
N GLN A 102 -8.83 4.35 -10.72
CA GLN A 102 -8.77 5.81 -10.75
C GLN A 102 -7.38 6.35 -10.39
N ILE A 103 -6.66 5.64 -9.51
CA ILE A 103 -5.30 6.02 -9.10
C ILE A 103 -4.28 5.67 -10.19
N GLU A 104 -4.53 4.60 -10.96
CA GLU A 104 -3.63 4.09 -12.01
C GLU A 104 -2.16 3.91 -11.54
N PRO A 105 -1.91 3.25 -10.40
CA PRO A 105 -0.54 3.06 -9.92
C PRO A 105 0.22 2.11 -10.87
N ARG A 106 1.54 2.26 -10.95
CA ARG A 106 2.41 1.34 -11.70
C ARG A 106 2.50 -0.02 -11.02
N VAL A 107 2.37 -0.03 -9.70
CA VAL A 107 2.40 -1.25 -8.88
C VAL A 107 1.27 -1.19 -7.85
N ALA A 108 0.41 -2.21 -7.83
CA ALA A 108 -0.58 -2.39 -6.77
C ALA A 108 -0.21 -3.61 -5.91
N ILE A 109 -0.19 -3.42 -4.59
CA ILE A 109 0.19 -4.43 -3.60
C ILE A 109 -1.02 -4.68 -2.72
N PHE A 110 -1.67 -5.81 -2.93
CA PHE A 110 -2.81 -6.26 -2.15
C PHE A 110 -2.33 -7.02 -0.92
N VAL A 111 -2.88 -6.70 0.24
CA VAL A 111 -2.60 -7.38 1.51
C VAL A 111 -3.90 -7.90 2.08
N GLY A 112 -4.01 -9.20 2.34
CA GLY A 112 -5.25 -9.75 2.89
C GLY A 112 -5.14 -11.23 3.24
N ASP A 113 -6.19 -11.78 3.85
CA ASP A 113 -6.25 -13.20 4.19
C ASP A 113 -6.60 -14.07 2.96
N GLN A 114 -6.72 -15.38 3.17
CA GLN A 114 -7.10 -16.32 2.11
C GLN A 114 -8.42 -15.96 1.42
N LYS A 115 -9.42 -15.47 2.15
CA LYS A 115 -10.70 -15.04 1.58
C LYS A 115 -10.53 -13.83 0.66
N ALA A 116 -9.65 -12.90 1.01
CA ALA A 116 -9.32 -11.76 0.16
C ALA A 116 -8.64 -12.23 -1.15
N GLU A 117 -7.75 -13.22 -1.07
CA GLU A 117 -7.11 -13.85 -2.23
C GLU A 117 -8.15 -14.47 -3.17
N GLU A 118 -9.11 -15.23 -2.61
CA GLU A 118 -10.18 -15.87 -3.36
C GLU A 118 -11.08 -14.85 -4.05
N LYS A 119 -11.46 -13.77 -3.35
CA LYS A 119 -12.24 -12.67 -3.93
C LYS A 119 -11.47 -12.02 -5.10
N LEU A 120 -10.20 -11.69 -4.91
CA LEU A 120 -9.37 -11.04 -5.94
C LEU A 120 -9.22 -11.93 -7.18
N SER A 121 -9.05 -13.23 -6.98
CA SER A 121 -8.94 -14.23 -8.05
C SER A 121 -10.21 -14.33 -8.90
N HIS A 122 -11.39 -14.10 -8.30
CA HIS A 122 -12.66 -14.10 -9.03
C HIS A 122 -12.92 -12.81 -9.82
N SER A 123 -12.30 -11.68 -9.44
CA SER A 123 -12.49 -10.39 -10.11
C SER A 123 -11.66 -10.19 -11.39
N SER A 124 -11.16 -11.28 -12.00
CA SER A 124 -10.31 -11.25 -13.22
C SER A 124 -9.02 -10.43 -13.10
N THR A 125 -8.66 -9.99 -11.90
CA THR A 125 -7.41 -9.26 -11.65
C THR A 125 -6.29 -10.28 -11.55
N LYS A 126 -5.33 -10.24 -12.49
CA LYS A 126 -4.13 -11.08 -12.40
C LYS A 126 -3.18 -10.48 -11.38
N PHE A 127 -2.69 -11.30 -10.46
CA PHE A 127 -1.70 -10.91 -9.46
C PHE A 127 -0.64 -12.00 -9.25
N GLU A 128 0.53 -11.60 -8.79
CA GLU A 128 1.59 -12.51 -8.35
C GLU A 128 1.62 -12.59 -6.81
N LYS A 129 1.50 -13.80 -6.27
CA LYS A 129 1.61 -14.03 -4.83
C LYS A 129 3.07 -14.00 -4.40
N THR A 130 3.39 -13.20 -3.39
CA THR A 130 4.74 -13.10 -2.85
C THR A 130 4.75 -12.70 -1.37
N GLU A 131 5.84 -13.04 -0.68
CA GLU A 131 6.11 -12.61 0.70
C GLU A 131 7.15 -11.48 0.74
N SER A 132 7.79 -11.21 -0.40
CA SER A 132 8.78 -10.14 -0.53
C SER A 132 8.82 -9.56 -1.94
N LEU A 133 8.82 -8.24 -2.04
CA LEU A 133 8.93 -7.51 -3.29
C LEU A 133 10.07 -6.51 -3.17
N LYS A 134 10.95 -6.47 -4.17
CA LYS A 134 11.96 -5.42 -4.29
C LYS A 134 11.51 -4.48 -5.40
N LEU A 135 11.30 -3.21 -5.07
CA LEU A 135 10.95 -2.19 -6.03
C LEU A 135 12.15 -1.26 -6.25
N ALA A 136 12.55 -1.13 -7.51
CA ALA A 136 13.40 -0.06 -7.99
C ALA A 136 12.61 0.83 -8.95
N LYS A 137 13.08 2.06 -9.15
CA LYS A 137 12.43 3.01 -10.06
C LYS A 137 12.31 2.49 -11.50
N SER A 138 13.25 1.65 -11.93
CA SER A 138 13.20 0.99 -13.24
C SER A 138 12.06 0.00 -13.39
N ASP A 139 11.48 -0.51 -12.29
CA ASP A 139 10.33 -1.41 -12.33
C ASP A 139 9.00 -0.66 -12.53
N LEU A 140 9.02 0.68 -12.36
CA LEU A 140 7.87 1.59 -12.37
C LEU A 140 7.69 2.30 -13.73
N THR A 141 8.46 1.93 -14.75
CA THR A 141 8.38 2.56 -16.09
C THR A 141 7.39 1.90 -17.03
N ASP A 142 6.87 0.71 -16.67
CA ASP A 142 5.89 -0.01 -17.49
C ASP A 142 4.53 0.68 -17.49
N GLU A 143 3.85 0.68 -18.65
CA GLU A 143 2.52 1.26 -18.77
C GLU A 143 1.44 0.44 -18.06
N GLU A 144 1.67 -0.85 -17.86
CA GLU A 144 0.75 -1.78 -17.21
C GLU A 144 0.95 -1.85 -15.69
N THR A 145 -0.14 -1.78 -14.92
CA THR A 145 -0.11 -1.98 -13.47
C THR A 145 0.27 -3.42 -13.11
N LYS A 146 1.39 -3.58 -12.40
CA LYS A 146 1.82 -4.87 -11.83
C LYS A 146 1.13 -5.09 -10.49
N ASN A 147 0.38 -6.19 -10.37
CA ASN A 147 -0.35 -6.53 -9.16
C ASN A 147 0.38 -7.62 -8.37
N TYR A 148 0.57 -7.41 -7.08
CA TYR A 148 1.16 -8.37 -6.15
C TYR A 148 0.21 -8.64 -4.98
N PHE A 149 0.19 -9.87 -4.48
CA PHE A 149 -0.62 -10.25 -3.33
C PHE A 149 0.24 -10.80 -2.19
N PHE A 150 0.10 -10.21 -1.02
CA PHE A 150 0.73 -10.61 0.23
C PHE A 150 -0.33 -11.22 1.13
N GLN A 151 -0.25 -12.54 1.33
CA GLN A 151 -1.20 -13.25 2.19
C GLN A 151 -0.79 -13.07 3.66
N VAL A 152 -1.66 -12.48 4.47
CA VAL A 152 -1.56 -12.46 5.93
C VAL A 152 -2.38 -13.59 6.54
N ASN A 153 -2.04 -14.03 7.75
CA ASN A 153 -2.95 -14.90 8.49
C ASN A 153 -4.17 -14.09 8.90
N ALA A 154 -5.35 -14.72 8.90
CA ALA A 154 -6.56 -14.07 9.37
C ALA A 154 -6.34 -13.55 10.80
N ARG A 155 -6.61 -12.26 11.04
CA ARG A 155 -6.68 -11.73 12.40
C ARG A 155 -7.86 -12.43 13.10
N GLU A 156 -7.56 -13.29 14.07
CA GLU A 156 -8.54 -13.86 15.01
C GLU A 156 -9.11 -12.80 15.95
#